data_AF-A0A1I5BDG6-F1
#
_entry.id   AF-A0A1I5BDG6-F1
#
_cell.length_a   1.000
_cell.length_b   1.000
_cell.length_c   1.000
_cell.angle_alpha   90.00
_cell.angle_beta   90.00
_cell.angle_gamma   90.00
#
_symmetry.space_group_name_H-M   'P 1'
#
loop_
_entity.id
_entity.type
_entity.pdbx_description
1 polymer ?
#
loop_
_entity_poly.entity_id
_entity_poly.type
_entity_poly.pdbx_seq_one_letter_code
_entity_poly.pdbx_strand_id
1 'polypeptide(L)'
;MKRRWVLLSYITVLAMSGCYGPESLGNRSDWAALQGVEYERRAQVLGAPVVLKVGDYRVAGIPQSNAQGNIWVLLNPSADEPLYKQLPAGNYTLTAKQLAAFGSVDPGVLAQLRLHVQR
;
A
#
# COMPACT_ATOMS: atom_id res chain seq x y z
N MET A 1 -24.20 48.32 17.61
CA MET A 1 -24.48 46.88 17.50
C MET A 1 -24.86 46.53 16.06
N LYS A 2 -24.50 45.31 15.63
CA LYS A 2 -24.81 44.62 14.34
C LYS A 2 -23.64 44.55 13.34
N ARG A 3 -22.72 43.63 13.66
CA ARG A 3 -21.75 42.97 12.77
C ARG A 3 -22.53 42.25 11.65
N ARG A 4 -22.34 42.67 10.39
CA ARG A 4 -22.81 41.94 9.20
C ARG A 4 -21.69 41.03 8.72
N TRP A 5 -21.80 39.74 9.01
CA TRP A 5 -21.03 38.67 8.35
C TRP A 5 -22.00 37.88 7.50
N VAL A 6 -22.14 38.29 6.25
CA VAL A 6 -23.02 37.64 5.26
C VAL A 6 -22.15 36.71 4.43
N LEU A 7 -22.32 35.41 4.72
CA LEU A 7 -22.37 34.29 3.78
C LEU A 7 -21.20 34.16 2.79
N LEU A 8 -20.13 33.50 3.27
CA LEU A 8 -19.23 32.71 2.43
C LEU A 8 -19.39 31.22 2.80
N SER A 9 -20.62 30.72 2.72
CA SER A 9 -20.95 29.30 2.79
C SER A 9 -21.11 28.76 1.37
N TYR A 10 -19.98 28.64 0.67
CA TYR A 10 -19.84 27.93 -0.60
C TYR A 10 -18.65 26.98 -0.50
N ILE A 11 -18.65 26.16 0.55
CA ILE A 11 -17.61 25.15 0.80
C ILE A 11 -18.25 23.77 0.61
N THR A 12 -17.81 23.13 -0.47
CA THR A 12 -17.66 21.68 -0.64
C THR A 12 -18.90 20.82 -0.47
N VAL A 13 -19.74 20.77 -1.51
CA VAL A 13 -20.59 19.59 -1.76
C VAL A 13 -20.41 19.19 -3.23
N LEU A 14 -19.21 18.79 -3.63
CA LEU A 14 -18.99 18.20 -4.96
C LEU A 14 -17.68 17.40 -5.02
N ALA A 15 -17.55 16.37 -4.18
CA ALA A 15 -16.45 15.40 -4.29
C ALA A 15 -16.78 14.03 -3.66
N MET A 16 -18.04 13.58 -3.68
CA MET A 16 -18.41 12.23 -3.21
C MET A 16 -18.84 11.29 -4.35
N SER A 17 -18.42 11.57 -5.58
CA SER A 17 -18.38 10.54 -6.63
C SER A 17 -17.03 9.83 -6.60
N GLY A 18 -16.69 9.25 -5.45
CA GLY A 18 -15.63 8.26 -5.36
C GLY A 18 -16.14 6.97 -5.99
N CYS A 19 -15.36 6.41 -6.93
CA CYS A 19 -15.70 5.22 -7.70
C CYS A 19 -16.15 4.06 -6.80
N TYR A 20 -17.46 3.77 -6.77
CA TYR A 20 -18.01 2.56 -6.15
C TYR A 20 -17.72 1.36 -7.07
N GLY A 21 -16.51 0.80 -6.96
CA GLY A 21 -16.31 -0.60 -7.29
C GLY A 21 -16.94 -1.49 -6.19
N PRO A 22 -17.23 -2.77 -6.45
CA PRO A 22 -17.67 -3.69 -5.41
C PRO A 22 -16.58 -3.83 -4.34
N GLU A 23 -16.69 -3.06 -3.25
CA GLU A 23 -15.81 -3.18 -2.09
C GLU A 23 -16.20 -4.45 -1.31
N SER A 24 -15.36 -5.48 -1.36
CA SER A 24 -15.51 -6.65 -0.49
C SER A 24 -14.92 -6.38 0.90
N LEU A 25 -15.43 -7.09 1.92
CA LEU A 25 -14.87 -7.04 3.27
C LEU A 25 -13.40 -7.47 3.31
N GLY A 26 -13.01 -8.45 2.49
CA GLY A 26 -11.63 -8.92 2.35
C GLY A 26 -10.70 -7.83 1.83
N ASN A 27 -11.14 -7.06 0.83
CA ASN A 27 -10.39 -5.94 0.29
C ASN A 27 -10.16 -4.86 1.36
N ARG A 28 -11.20 -4.56 2.17
CA ARG A 28 -11.09 -3.59 3.27
C ARG A 28 -10.07 -4.02 4.33
N SER A 29 -10.08 -5.29 4.72
CA SER A 29 -9.12 -5.81 5.71
C SER A 29 -7.69 -5.83 5.19
N ASP A 30 -7.48 -6.18 3.91
CA ASP A 30 -6.18 -6.17 3.26
C ASP A 30 -5.56 -4.76 3.27
N TRP A 31 -6.34 -3.75 2.85
CA TRP A 31 -5.88 -2.36 2.85
C TRP A 31 -5.65 -1.83 4.26
N ALA A 32 -6.48 -2.21 5.23
CA ALA A 32 -6.30 -1.80 6.62
C ALA A 32 -4.99 -2.37 7.20
N ALA A 33 -4.69 -3.65 6.94
CA ALA A 33 -3.43 -4.28 7.37
C ALA A 33 -2.22 -3.59 6.75
N LEU A 34 -2.26 -3.36 5.43
CA LEU A 34 -1.17 -2.70 4.70
C LEU A 34 -0.97 -1.24 5.15
N GLN A 35 -2.04 -0.47 5.28
CA GLN A 35 -2.02 0.92 5.73
C GLN A 35 -1.55 1.06 7.17
N GLY A 36 -1.89 0.11 8.05
CA GLY A 36 -1.40 0.07 9.43
C GLY A 36 0.12 -0.07 9.48
N VAL A 37 0.68 -1.01 8.71
CA VAL A 37 2.14 -1.18 8.59
C VAL A 37 2.80 0.07 8.04
N GLU A 38 2.27 0.61 6.94
CA GLU A 38 2.83 1.79 6.30
C GLU A 38 2.84 2.98 7.25
N TYR A 39 1.74 3.24 7.95
CA TYR A 39 1.62 4.36 8.88
C TYR A 39 2.58 4.23 10.07
N GLU A 40 2.66 3.05 10.69
CA GLU A 40 3.55 2.80 11.84
C GLU A 40 5.03 3.00 11.46
N ARG A 41 5.40 2.63 10.23
CA ARG A 41 6.82 2.51 9.82
C ARG A 41 7.24 3.52 8.77
N ARG A 42 6.38 4.49 8.43
CA ARG A 42 6.64 5.52 7.42
C ARG A 42 7.96 6.27 7.66
N ALA A 43 8.26 6.56 8.92
CA ALA A 43 9.46 7.32 9.30
C ALA A 43 10.76 6.48 9.29
N GLN A 44 10.65 5.16 9.23
CA GLN A 44 11.81 4.27 9.18
C GLN A 44 12.26 4.15 7.72
N VAL A 45 13.54 4.33 7.42
CA VAL A 45 14.10 3.99 6.10
C VAL A 45 14.78 2.63 6.19
N LEU A 46 14.39 1.68 5.33
CA LEU A 46 14.97 0.35 5.28
C LEU A 46 16.28 0.36 4.50
N GLY A 47 17.29 -0.36 4.98
CA GLY A 47 18.53 -0.60 4.22
C GLY A 47 18.42 -1.80 3.25
N ALA A 48 17.44 -2.68 3.47
CA ALA A 48 17.21 -3.87 2.67
C ALA A 48 15.73 -4.29 2.77
N PRO A 49 15.23 -5.11 1.82
CA PRO A 49 13.88 -5.65 1.92
C PRO A 49 13.68 -6.49 3.17
N VAL A 50 12.51 -6.38 3.80
CA VAL A 50 12.10 -7.13 4.99
C VAL A 50 10.71 -7.73 4.80
N VAL A 51 10.39 -8.79 5.55
CA VAL A 51 9.03 -9.33 5.62
C VAL A 51 8.51 -9.19 7.04
N LEU A 52 7.34 -8.61 7.17
CA LEU A 52 6.61 -8.45 8.42
C LEU A 52 5.38 -9.34 8.41
N LYS A 53 5.01 -9.86 9.60
CA LYS A 53 3.76 -10.57 9.81
C LYS A 53 2.85 -9.72 10.70
N VAL A 54 1.64 -9.44 10.25
CA VAL A 54 0.62 -8.66 10.97
C VAL A 54 -0.67 -9.46 10.99
N GLY A 55 -0.93 -10.14 12.11
CA GLY A 55 -1.98 -11.17 12.17
C GLY A 55 -1.71 -12.28 11.15
N ASP A 56 -2.67 -12.54 10.28
CA ASP A 56 -2.56 -13.52 9.19
C ASP A 56 -1.93 -12.95 7.92
N TYR A 57 -1.69 -11.64 7.88
CA TYR A 57 -1.10 -10.96 6.74
C TYR A 57 0.42 -10.95 6.79
N ARG A 58 1.04 -11.00 5.62
CA ARG A 58 2.48 -10.88 5.39
C ARG A 58 2.71 -9.70 4.47
N VAL A 59 3.53 -8.77 4.91
CA VAL A 59 3.82 -7.52 4.20
C VAL A 59 5.32 -7.44 3.94
N ALA A 60 5.72 -7.26 2.69
CA ALA A 60 7.09 -6.94 2.33
C ALA A 60 7.32 -5.44 2.44
N GLY A 61 8.34 -5.03 3.19
CA GLY A 61 8.88 -3.67 3.13
C GLY A 61 10.08 -3.64 2.19
N ILE A 62 10.07 -2.75 1.21
CA ILE A 62 11.08 -2.64 0.17
C ILE A 62 11.60 -1.20 0.15
N PRO A 63 12.90 -0.94 0.27
CA PRO A 63 13.42 0.42 0.13
C PRO A 63 13.14 0.96 -1.27
N GLN A 64 12.69 2.22 -1.36
CA GLN A 64 12.49 2.88 -2.64
C GLN A 64 13.82 3.14 -3.33
N SER A 65 13.83 3.13 -4.67
CA SER A 65 15.06 3.37 -5.46
C SER A 65 15.63 4.79 -5.27
N ASN A 66 14.82 5.75 -4.81
CA ASN A 66 15.24 7.12 -4.51
C ASN A 66 15.68 7.33 -3.05
N ALA A 67 15.69 6.28 -2.23
CA ALA A 67 16.02 6.30 -0.80
C ALA A 67 15.15 7.26 0.06
N GLN A 68 13.98 7.69 -0.41
CA GLN A 68 13.10 8.62 0.33
C GLN A 68 12.08 7.92 1.24
N GLY A 69 12.11 6.59 1.30
CA GLY A 69 11.18 5.82 2.09
C GLY A 69 11.13 4.36 1.67
N ASN A 70 10.05 3.69 2.06
CA ASN A 70 9.81 2.29 1.73
C ASN A 70 8.49 2.16 0.98
N ILE A 71 8.42 1.12 0.16
CA ILE A 71 7.18 0.59 -0.40
C ILE A 71 6.83 -0.67 0.35
N TRP A 72 5.59 -0.74 0.80
CA TRP A 72 5.00 -1.87 1.49
C TRP A 72 4.10 -2.60 0.51
N VAL A 73 4.27 -3.91 0.39
CA VAL A 73 3.49 -4.76 -0.54
C VAL A 73 2.87 -5.90 0.25
N LEU A 74 1.56 -6.12 0.09
CA LEU A 74 0.88 -7.26 0.70
C LEU A 74 1.20 -8.54 -0.09
N LEU A 75 1.77 -9.55 0.58
CA LEU A 75 2.26 -10.78 -0.06
C LEU A 75 1.19 -11.87 -0.18
N ASN A 76 0.17 -11.84 0.67
CA ASN A 76 -0.92 -12.81 0.74
C ASN A 76 -2.27 -12.08 0.90
N PRO A 77 -2.71 -11.34 -0.13
CA PRO A 77 -4.02 -10.70 -0.13
C PRO A 77 -5.14 -11.74 0.00
N SER A 78 -6.30 -11.27 0.44
CA SER A 78 -7.55 -12.00 0.27
C SER A 78 -7.82 -12.17 -1.24
N ALA A 79 -8.61 -13.17 -1.63
CA ALA A 79 -8.87 -13.51 -3.04
C ALA A 79 -9.57 -12.40 -3.86
N ASP A 80 -9.94 -11.29 -3.22
CA ASP A 80 -10.60 -10.15 -3.84
C ASP A 80 -9.62 -9.23 -4.59
N GLU A 81 -10.01 -8.82 -5.79
CA GLU A 81 -9.23 -7.91 -6.61
C GLU A 81 -9.24 -6.46 -6.07
N PRO A 82 -8.14 -5.71 -6.24
CA PRO A 82 -6.87 -6.12 -6.86
C PRO A 82 -6.01 -6.98 -5.92
N LEU A 83 -5.40 -8.03 -6.46
CA LEU A 83 -4.48 -8.89 -5.69
C LEU A 83 -3.21 -8.13 -5.30
N TYR A 84 -2.62 -7.38 -6.23
CA TYR A 84 -1.42 -6.60 -5.96
C TYR A 84 -1.77 -5.27 -5.30
N LYS A 85 -1.42 -5.16 -4.01
CA LYS A 85 -1.66 -3.97 -3.18
C LYS A 85 -0.32 -3.43 -2.67
N GLN A 86 -0.04 -2.15 -2.91
CA GLN A 86 1.17 -1.48 -2.45
C GLN A 86 0.89 -0.10 -1.85
N LEU A 87 1.66 0.29 -0.83
CA LEU A 87 1.63 1.64 -0.24
C LEU A 87 3.04 2.10 0.20
N PRO A 88 3.41 3.37 -0.06
CA PRO A 88 2.79 4.27 -1.03
C PRO A 88 2.95 3.73 -2.45
N ALA A 89 2.26 4.36 -3.41
CA ALA A 89 2.56 4.15 -4.81
C ALA A 89 3.98 4.66 -5.13
N GLY A 90 4.79 3.86 -5.83
CA GLY A 90 6.10 4.28 -6.26
C GLY A 90 6.89 3.16 -6.94
N ASN A 91 8.13 3.49 -7.29
CA ASN A 91 9.04 2.56 -7.92
C ASN A 91 10.02 1.98 -6.90
N TYR A 92 10.32 0.71 -7.09
CA TYR A 92 11.37 0.00 -6.37
C TYR A 92 11.99 -1.01 -7.33
N THR A 93 13.10 -1.59 -6.90
CA THR A 93 13.80 -2.61 -7.66
C THR A 93 14.23 -3.73 -6.74
N LEU A 94 14.06 -4.96 -7.19
CA LEU A 94 14.45 -6.17 -6.46
C LEU A 94 15.52 -6.91 -7.23
N THR A 95 16.37 -7.62 -6.50
CA THR A 95 17.17 -8.72 -7.05
C THR A 95 16.38 -10.02 -6.95
N ALA A 96 16.71 -11.02 -7.77
CA ALA A 96 16.10 -12.35 -7.67
C ALA A 96 16.28 -12.96 -6.26
N LYS A 97 17.42 -12.71 -5.61
CA LYS A 97 17.70 -13.14 -4.24
C LYS A 97 16.77 -12.50 -3.22
N GLN A 98 16.51 -11.19 -3.35
CA GLN A 98 15.58 -10.48 -2.45
C GLN A 98 14.15 -10.96 -2.63
N LEU A 99 13.72 -11.19 -3.88
CA LEU A 99 12.39 -11.74 -4.15
C LEU A 99 12.23 -13.15 -3.54
N ALA A 100 13.24 -14.01 -3.69
CA ALA A 100 13.22 -15.35 -3.09
C ALA A 100 13.16 -15.32 -1.56
N ALA A 101 13.79 -14.32 -0.92
CA ALA A 101 13.76 -14.14 0.53
C ALA A 101 12.36 -13.81 1.08
N PHE A 102 11.41 -13.42 0.23
CA PHE A 102 10.02 -13.22 0.66
C PHE A 102 9.30 -14.54 0.98
N GLY A 103 9.84 -15.69 0.55
CA GLY A 103 9.25 -17.01 0.80
C GLY A 103 7.94 -17.19 0.03
N SER A 104 6.91 -17.74 0.69
CA SER A 104 5.60 -17.92 0.05
C SER A 104 4.96 -16.58 -0.29
N VAL A 105 4.61 -16.38 -1.55
CA VAL A 105 3.92 -15.18 -2.04
C VAL A 105 2.75 -15.66 -2.91
N ASP A 106 1.61 -14.98 -2.82
CA ASP A 106 0.48 -15.24 -3.70
C ASP A 106 0.91 -15.18 -5.17
N PRO A 107 0.46 -16.11 -6.05
CA PRO A 107 0.90 -16.15 -7.44
C PRO A 107 0.64 -14.85 -8.23
N GLY A 108 -0.47 -14.17 -7.97
CA GLY A 108 -0.81 -12.91 -8.63
C GLY A 108 0.13 -11.77 -8.19
N VAL A 109 0.43 -11.71 -6.89
CA VAL A 109 1.41 -10.75 -6.35
C VAL A 109 2.82 -11.06 -6.84
N LEU A 110 3.22 -12.34 -6.86
CA LEU A 110 4.52 -12.77 -7.34
C LEU A 110 4.75 -12.41 -8.81
N ALA A 111 3.71 -12.55 -9.65
CA ALA A 111 3.78 -12.15 -11.06
C ALA A 111 4.10 -10.66 -11.21
N GLN A 112 3.48 -9.80 -10.38
CA GLN A 112 3.76 -8.37 -10.37
C GLN A 112 5.16 -8.05 -9.83
N LEU A 113 5.57 -8.63 -8.71
CA LEU A 113 6.90 -8.42 -8.13
C LEU A 113 8.04 -8.78 -9.11
N ARG A 114 7.84 -9.81 -9.94
CA ARG A 114 8.82 -10.22 -10.97
C ARG A 114 9.06 -9.14 -12.03
N LEU A 115 8.10 -8.24 -12.27
CA LEU A 115 8.27 -7.12 -13.20
C LEU A 115 9.28 -6.09 -12.67
N HIS A 116 9.51 -6.06 -11.37
CA HIS A 116 10.44 -5.16 -10.68
C HIS A 116 11.81 -5.79 -10.40
N VAL A 117 12.06 -7.02 -10.87
CA VAL A 117 13.35 -7.69 -10.70
C VAL A 117 14.34 -7.18 -11.74
N GLN A 118 15.51 -6.71 -11.29
CA GLN A 118 16.64 -6.36 -12.16
C GLN A 118 17.02 -7.57 -13.01
N ARG A 119 17.06 -7.36 -14.33
CA ARG A 119 17.54 -8.34 -15.30
C ARG A 119 19.07 -8.36 -15.33
#